data_AF-A0A1G7JIS9-F1
#
_entry.id   AF-A0A1G7JIS9-F1
#
_cell.length_a   1.000
_cell.length_b   1.000
_cell.length_c   1.000
_cell.angle_alpha   90.00
_cell.angle_beta   90.00
_cell.angle_gamma   90.00
#
_symmetry.space_group_name_H-M   'P 1'
#
loop_
_entity.id
_entity.type
_entity.pdbx_description
1 polymer ?
#
loop_
_entity_poly.entity_id
_entity_poly.type
_entity_poly.pdbx_seq_one_letter_code
_entity_poly.pdbx_strand_id
1 'polypeptide(L)'
;MTAFLASLGFVVLAEMGDKTQLLGMAFATRYRWQTVMWGVLVATVLNHFFAVVVGNYITRVIPLHYVQIAAAASFIIFGLWTIRGDELGDEANGSRFNPFWTVTIAFFIAEMGDKTQLATVALAAQFKEIIPVWLGTTVGMMIANAIGIIVGIVMGRKIPERAVKWFAALVFIFFGLVGLYQALPRHLLSPSVIITVVAIILVLVYVVAKWENNGKMPHQQE
;
A
#
# COMPACT_ATOMS: atom_id res chain seq x y z
N MET A 1 15.38 15.60 5.49
CA MET A 1 14.21 15.70 6.40
C MET A 1 12.89 15.57 5.63
N THR A 2 12.72 16.29 4.52
CA THR A 2 11.53 16.21 3.65
C THR A 2 11.25 14.79 3.13
N ALA A 3 12.26 14.12 2.56
CA ALA A 3 12.14 12.75 2.04
C ALA A 3 11.67 11.75 3.12
N PHE A 4 12.21 11.85 4.33
CA PHE A 4 11.82 11.01 5.46
C PHE A 4 10.36 11.24 5.85
N LEU A 5 9.95 12.49 6.09
CA LEU A 5 8.58 12.82 6.52
C LEU A 5 7.53 12.51 5.44
N ALA A 6 7.85 12.79 4.18
CA ALA A 6 6.97 12.46 3.06
C ALA A 6 6.78 10.95 2.94
N SER A 7 7.86 10.18 3.03
CA SER A 7 7.83 8.72 2.94
C SER A 7 7.10 8.08 4.12
N LEU A 8 7.34 8.59 5.34
CA LEU A 8 6.64 8.17 6.55
C LEU A 8 5.14 8.42 6.42
N GLY A 9 4.75 9.67 6.14
CA GLY A 9 3.34 10.04 6.04
C GLY A 9 2.62 9.26 4.94
N PHE A 10 3.28 9.08 3.79
CA PHE A 10 2.72 8.30 2.69
C PHE A 10 2.50 6.84 3.08
N VAL A 11 3.52 6.15 3.61
CA VAL A 11 3.40 4.73 3.97
C VAL A 11 2.38 4.52 5.09
N VAL A 12 2.33 5.39 6.11
CA VAL A 12 1.30 5.29 7.15
C VAL A 12 -0.10 5.31 6.53
N LEU A 13 -0.36 6.25 5.61
CA LEU A 13 -1.68 6.38 4.98
C LEU A 13 -1.99 5.23 4.02
N ALA A 14 -0.99 4.77 3.26
CA ALA A 14 -1.11 3.70 2.29
C ALA A 14 -1.42 2.33 2.93
N GLU A 15 -0.86 2.11 4.12
CA GLU A 15 -0.95 0.86 4.88
C GLU A 15 -2.22 0.77 5.75
N MET A 16 -2.90 1.91 6.00
CA MET A 16 -4.10 1.92 6.84
C MET A 16 -5.26 1.16 6.20
N GLY A 17 -5.69 0.10 6.88
CA GLY A 17 -6.75 -0.80 6.45
C GLY A 17 -6.33 -1.84 5.44
N ASP A 18 -5.02 -2.08 5.30
CA ASP A 18 -4.50 -2.99 4.29
C ASP A 18 -4.48 -4.46 4.73
N LYS A 19 -4.36 -5.37 3.75
CA LYS A 19 -4.30 -6.82 3.96
C LYS A 19 -3.15 -7.21 4.89
N THR A 20 -1.98 -6.59 4.75
CA THR A 20 -0.80 -6.86 5.60
C THR A 20 -1.00 -6.38 7.03
N GLN A 21 -1.71 -5.27 7.23
CA GLN A 21 -2.17 -4.84 8.55
C GLN A 21 -3.14 -5.86 9.19
N LEU A 22 -4.10 -6.41 8.41
CA LEU A 22 -5.00 -7.48 8.87
C LEU A 22 -4.25 -8.79 9.18
N LEU A 23 -3.24 -9.13 8.38
CA LEU A 23 -2.35 -10.26 8.61
C LEU A 23 -1.57 -10.10 9.92
N GLY A 24 -1.05 -8.89 10.20
CA GLY A 24 -0.40 -8.54 11.46
C GLY A 24 -1.34 -8.71 12.66
N MET A 25 -2.60 -8.26 12.53
CA MET A 25 -3.64 -8.49 13.54
C MET A 25 -3.91 -9.97 13.75
N ALA A 26 -4.06 -10.75 12.67
CA ALA A 26 -4.30 -12.19 12.74
C ALA A 26 -3.16 -12.91 13.48
N PHE A 27 -1.90 -12.59 13.18
CA PHE A 27 -0.76 -13.14 13.90
C PHE A 27 -0.72 -12.69 15.37
N ALA A 28 -1.08 -11.45 15.67
CA ALA A 28 -1.12 -10.94 17.06
C ALA A 28 -2.20 -11.60 17.93
N THR A 29 -3.22 -12.24 17.32
CA THR A 29 -4.17 -13.09 18.06
C THR A 29 -3.63 -14.48 18.40
N ARG A 30 -2.62 -14.96 17.65
CA ARG A 30 -2.04 -16.31 17.80
C ARG A 30 -0.70 -16.30 18.54
N TYR A 31 0.04 -15.21 18.42
CA TYR A 31 1.40 -15.04 18.94
C TYR A 31 1.52 -13.74 19.74
N ARG A 32 2.57 -13.65 20.57
CA ARG A 32 2.85 -12.43 21.34
C ARG A 32 3.10 -11.26 20.39
N TRP A 33 2.42 -10.13 20.62
CA TRP A 33 2.50 -8.94 19.76
C TRP A 33 3.93 -8.45 19.54
N GLN A 34 4.83 -8.57 20.54
CA GLN A 34 6.24 -8.20 20.37
C GLN A 34 6.94 -9.05 19.31
N THR A 35 6.70 -10.37 19.32
CA THR A 35 7.27 -11.30 18.36
C THR A 35 6.76 -11.00 16.95
N VAL A 36 5.48 -10.66 16.82
CA VAL A 36 4.89 -10.23 15.56
C VAL A 36 5.55 -8.95 15.07
N MET A 37 5.64 -7.91 15.91
CA MET A 37 6.25 -6.64 15.54
C MET A 37 7.72 -6.76 15.13
N TRP A 38 8.50 -7.61 15.80
CA TRP A 38 9.88 -7.89 15.38
C TRP A 38 9.96 -8.60 14.03
N GLY A 39 9.04 -9.54 13.75
CA GLY A 39 8.98 -10.21 12.45
C GLY A 39 8.60 -9.25 11.33
N VAL A 40 7.56 -8.41 11.56
CA VAL A 40 7.14 -7.34 10.65
C VAL A 40 8.28 -6.36 10.39
N LEU A 41 9.02 -5.95 11.42
CA LEU A 41 10.16 -5.05 11.27
C LEU A 41 11.22 -5.63 10.33
N VAL A 42 11.63 -6.89 10.53
CA VAL A 42 12.65 -7.51 9.68
C VAL A 42 12.16 -7.65 8.25
N ALA A 43 10.92 -8.08 8.04
CA ALA A 43 10.30 -8.17 6.72
C ALA A 43 10.30 -6.80 6.02
N THR A 44 9.82 -5.77 6.73
CA THR A 44 9.73 -4.39 6.24
C THR A 44 11.10 -3.84 5.88
N VAL A 45 12.08 -3.95 6.79
CA VAL A 45 13.44 -3.44 6.59
C VAL A 45 14.03 -4.01 5.30
N LEU A 46 13.88 -5.31 5.07
CA LEU A 46 14.39 -5.99 3.87
C LEU A 46 13.62 -5.56 2.60
N ASN A 47 12.29 -5.57 2.63
CA ASN A 47 11.46 -5.22 1.47
C ASN A 47 11.64 -3.76 1.06
N HIS A 48 11.63 -2.86 2.03
CA HIS A 48 11.78 -1.43 1.77
C HIS A 48 13.20 -1.10 1.36
N PHE A 49 14.22 -1.75 1.92
CA PHE A 49 15.59 -1.58 1.46
C PHE A 49 15.72 -1.96 -0.01
N PHE A 50 15.18 -3.12 -0.39
CA PHE A 50 15.16 -3.57 -1.78
C PHE A 50 14.46 -2.56 -2.69
N ALA A 51 13.25 -2.13 -2.33
CA ALA A 51 12.49 -1.13 -3.08
C ALA A 51 13.25 0.20 -3.26
N VAL A 52 13.90 0.70 -2.20
CA VAL A 52 14.65 1.95 -2.26
C VAL A 52 15.89 1.82 -3.14
N VAL A 53 16.61 0.70 -3.06
CA VAL A 53 17.77 0.44 -3.92
C VAL A 53 17.34 0.37 -5.39
N VAL A 54 16.26 -0.37 -5.68
CA VAL A 54 15.68 -0.46 -7.03
C VAL A 54 15.27 0.93 -7.53
N GLY A 55 14.50 1.69 -6.73
CA GLY A 55 14.03 3.02 -7.11
C GLY A 55 15.15 4.05 -7.32
N ASN A 56 16.24 3.96 -6.55
CA ASN A 56 17.40 4.82 -6.79
C ASN A 56 18.10 4.47 -8.11
N TYR A 57 18.26 3.18 -8.39
CA TYR A 57 19.01 2.70 -9.56
C TYR A 57 18.21 2.75 -10.86
N ILE A 58 16.88 2.55 -10.81
CA ILE A 58 16.02 2.52 -12.01
C ILE A 58 16.13 3.81 -12.82
N THR A 59 16.36 4.94 -12.15
CA THR A 59 16.50 6.27 -12.79
C THR A 59 17.81 6.45 -13.57
N ARG A 60 18.77 5.52 -13.45
CA ARG A 60 20.00 5.50 -14.25
C ARG A 60 19.80 4.88 -15.64
N VAL A 61 18.80 4.00 -15.76
CA VAL A 61 18.49 3.26 -16.99
C VAL A 61 17.23 3.81 -17.65
N ILE A 62 16.24 4.16 -16.82
CA ILE A 62 14.95 4.67 -17.26
C ILE A 62 14.85 6.15 -16.89
N PRO A 63 14.57 7.05 -17.84
CA PRO A 63 14.34 8.46 -17.55
C PRO A 63 13.26 8.65 -16.46
N LEU A 64 13.52 9.60 -15.53
CA LEU A 64 12.68 9.83 -14.37
C LEU A 64 11.20 10.09 -14.72
N HIS A 65 10.92 10.75 -15.84
CA HIS A 65 9.54 11.04 -16.25
C HIS A 65 8.74 9.76 -16.56
N TYR A 66 9.36 8.74 -17.16
CA TYR A 66 8.68 7.46 -17.39
C TYR A 66 8.44 6.70 -16.09
N VAL A 67 9.38 6.77 -15.15
CA VAL A 67 9.23 6.17 -13.81
C VAL A 67 8.07 6.84 -13.06
N GLN A 68 7.96 8.18 -13.13
CA GLN A 68 6.88 8.94 -12.51
C GLN A 68 5.52 8.63 -13.15
N ILE A 69 5.44 8.52 -14.48
CA ILE A 69 4.20 8.12 -15.17
C ILE A 69 3.78 6.71 -14.75
N ALA A 70 4.72 5.76 -14.72
CA ALA A 70 4.45 4.39 -14.31
C ALA A 70 3.98 4.31 -12.84
N ALA A 71 4.63 5.04 -11.94
CA ALA A 71 4.23 5.12 -10.54
C ALA A 71 2.84 5.74 -10.37
N ALA A 72 2.56 6.85 -11.06
CA ALA A 72 1.27 7.53 -11.04
C ALA A 72 0.13 6.63 -11.56
N ALA A 73 0.37 5.93 -12.66
CA ALA A 73 -0.57 4.94 -13.19
C ALA A 73 -0.79 3.78 -12.21
N SER A 74 0.29 3.27 -11.59
CA SER A 74 0.22 2.20 -10.60
C SER A 74 -0.62 2.62 -9.39
N PHE A 75 -0.49 3.86 -8.90
CA PHE A 75 -1.34 4.37 -7.82
C PHE A 75 -2.82 4.42 -8.18
N ILE A 76 -3.18 4.81 -9.41
CA ILE A 76 -4.59 4.75 -9.85
C ILE A 76 -5.07 3.29 -9.89
N ILE A 77 -4.26 2.38 -10.43
CA ILE A 77 -4.56 0.95 -10.50
C ILE A 77 -4.77 0.37 -9.09
N PHE A 78 -3.88 0.67 -8.14
CA PHE A 78 -4.03 0.20 -6.76
C PHE A 78 -5.19 0.84 -6.03
N GLY A 79 -5.51 2.11 -6.30
CA GLY A 79 -6.70 2.73 -5.74
C GLY A 79 -7.97 2.02 -6.21
N LEU A 80 -8.07 1.70 -7.51
CA LEU A 80 -9.17 0.90 -8.05
C LEU A 80 -9.18 -0.53 -7.50
N TRP A 81 -8.03 -1.20 -7.43
CA TRP A 81 -7.90 -2.54 -6.86
C TRP A 81 -8.33 -2.55 -5.39
N THR A 82 -7.89 -1.56 -4.62
CA THR A 82 -8.25 -1.41 -3.21
C THR A 82 -9.76 -1.36 -3.04
N ILE A 83 -10.55 -0.79 -3.98
CA ILE A 83 -12.03 -0.80 -3.92
C ILE A 83 -12.61 -2.19 -4.18
N ARG A 84 -11.98 -3.01 -5.03
CA ARG A 84 -12.40 -4.41 -5.22
C ARG A 84 -12.23 -5.20 -3.93
N GLY A 85 -11.12 -4.97 -3.21
CA GLY A 85 -10.77 -5.66 -1.98
C GLY A 85 -9.99 -6.94 -2.26
N ASP A 86 -9.06 -7.23 -1.36
CA ASP A 86 -8.21 -8.42 -1.40
C ASP A 86 -8.61 -9.40 -0.31
N GLU A 87 -8.66 -10.67 -0.67
CA GLU A 87 -8.85 -11.75 0.30
C GLU A 87 -7.51 -12.06 0.98
N LEU A 88 -7.55 -12.22 2.30
CA LEU A 88 -6.46 -12.80 3.06
C LEU A 88 -6.21 -14.20 2.51
N GLY A 89 -5.02 -14.42 1.93
CA GLY A 89 -4.64 -15.74 1.43
C GLY A 89 -4.30 -16.66 2.59
N ASP A 90 -3.89 -17.88 2.27
CA ASP A 90 -3.41 -18.86 3.26
C ASP A 90 -2.08 -18.47 3.95
N GLU A 91 -1.62 -17.21 3.81
CA GLU A 91 -0.37 -16.69 4.39
C GLU A 91 -0.35 -16.78 5.93
N ALA A 92 -1.53 -16.77 6.56
CA ALA A 92 -1.68 -16.92 8.00
C ALA A 92 -1.76 -18.38 8.47
N ASN A 93 -1.82 -19.37 7.56
CA ASN A 93 -1.93 -20.78 7.92
C ASN A 93 -0.55 -21.35 8.32
N GLY A 94 -0.54 -21.92 9.53
CA GLY A 94 0.67 -22.11 10.34
C GLY A 94 1.79 -22.88 9.64
N SER A 95 2.97 -22.26 9.60
CA SER A 95 4.21 -22.96 9.23
C SER A 95 4.76 -23.74 10.45
N ARG A 96 5.59 -24.76 10.20
CA ARG A 96 6.33 -25.48 11.25
C ARG A 96 7.48 -24.67 11.88
N PHE A 97 7.65 -23.40 11.50
CA PHE A 97 8.72 -22.54 11.99
C PHE A 97 8.37 -21.83 13.30
N ASN A 98 9.40 -21.31 13.98
CA ASN A 98 9.24 -20.41 15.12
C ASN A 98 8.29 -19.25 14.74
N PRO A 99 7.38 -18.81 15.63
CA PRO A 99 6.46 -17.69 15.40
C PRO A 99 7.11 -16.46 14.77
N PHE A 100 8.33 -16.10 15.18
CA PHE A 100 9.06 -14.98 14.59
C PHE A 100 9.26 -15.16 13.08
N TRP A 101 9.83 -16.29 12.66
CA TRP A 101 10.11 -16.57 11.24
C TRP A 101 8.83 -16.76 10.42
N THR A 102 7.79 -17.33 11.02
CA THR A 102 6.48 -17.45 10.36
C THR A 102 5.96 -16.07 9.98
N VAL A 103 5.97 -15.12 10.92
CA VAL A 103 5.53 -13.74 10.65
C VAL A 103 6.45 -13.05 9.64
N THR A 104 7.77 -13.12 9.82
CA THR A 104 8.73 -12.47 8.92
C THR A 104 8.53 -12.91 7.47
N ILE A 105 8.42 -14.22 7.22
CA ILE A 105 8.29 -14.75 5.86
C ILE A 105 6.92 -14.41 5.27
N ALA A 106 5.84 -14.59 6.04
CA ALA A 106 4.50 -14.28 5.57
C ALA A 106 4.36 -12.80 5.21
N PHE A 107 4.84 -11.92 6.08
CA PHE A 107 4.80 -10.47 5.86
C PHE A 107 5.71 -10.05 4.70
N PHE A 108 6.90 -10.63 4.58
CA PHE A 108 7.81 -10.34 3.48
C PHE A 108 7.21 -10.71 2.12
N ILE A 109 6.58 -11.88 2.02
CA ILE A 109 5.92 -12.34 0.80
C ILE A 109 4.70 -11.47 0.49
N ALA A 110 3.88 -11.16 1.51
CA ALA A 110 2.67 -10.37 1.33
C ALA A 110 2.97 -8.93 0.84
N GLU A 111 4.06 -8.34 1.30
CA GLU A 111 4.54 -7.02 0.87
C GLU A 111 5.31 -7.03 -0.46
N MET A 112 5.72 -8.20 -0.96
CA MET A 112 6.52 -8.29 -2.17
C MET A 112 5.65 -8.04 -3.41
N GLY A 113 5.94 -6.95 -4.12
CA GLY A 113 5.20 -6.52 -5.31
C GLY A 113 3.93 -5.74 -5.00
N ASP A 114 3.69 -5.40 -3.73
CA ASP A 114 2.49 -4.69 -3.32
C ASP A 114 2.58 -3.17 -3.53
N LYS A 115 1.45 -2.47 -3.39
CA LYS A 115 1.29 -1.03 -3.57
C LYS A 115 2.26 -0.22 -2.73
N THR A 116 2.52 -0.63 -1.49
CA THR A 116 3.47 0.05 -0.60
C THR A 116 4.91 -0.10 -1.12
N GLN A 117 5.26 -1.23 -1.73
CA GLN A 117 6.57 -1.43 -2.35
C GLN A 117 6.74 -0.58 -3.60
N LEU A 118 5.75 -0.55 -4.51
CA LEU A 118 5.81 0.31 -5.71
C LEU A 118 5.84 1.80 -5.34
N ALA A 119 5.10 2.20 -4.30
CA ALA A 119 5.19 3.55 -3.75
C ALA A 119 6.60 3.89 -3.26
N THR A 120 7.23 2.95 -2.54
CA THR A 120 8.58 3.12 -2.01
C THR A 120 9.61 3.25 -3.13
N VAL A 121 9.48 2.47 -4.20
CA VAL A 121 10.30 2.61 -5.42
C VAL A 121 10.13 4.00 -6.03
N ALA A 122 8.90 4.49 -6.14
CA ALA A 122 8.61 5.81 -6.71
C ALA A 122 9.18 6.96 -5.86
N LEU A 123 9.00 6.90 -4.53
CA LEU A 123 9.55 7.86 -3.59
C LEU A 123 11.09 7.86 -3.64
N ALA A 124 11.72 6.68 -3.73
CA ALA A 124 13.17 6.57 -3.86
C ALA A 124 13.69 7.13 -5.19
N ALA A 125 12.96 6.93 -6.29
CA ALA A 125 13.28 7.51 -7.59
C ALA A 125 13.14 9.05 -7.60
N GLN A 126 12.15 9.57 -6.88
CA GLN A 126 11.91 11.01 -6.76
C GLN A 126 12.96 11.72 -5.90
N PHE A 127 13.16 11.24 -4.67
CA PHE A 127 14.05 11.91 -3.71
C PHE A 127 15.53 11.59 -3.95
N LYS A 128 15.84 10.41 -4.53
CA LYS A 128 17.22 9.92 -4.74
C LYS A 128 18.06 9.83 -3.46
N GLU A 129 17.42 9.85 -2.30
CA GLU A 129 18.04 9.74 -0.97
C GLU A 129 17.70 8.38 -0.36
N ILE A 130 18.66 7.45 -0.33
CA ILE A 130 18.40 6.06 0.12
C ILE A 130 18.01 6.02 1.61
N ILE A 131 18.87 6.54 2.49
CA ILE A 131 18.68 6.39 3.95
C ILE A 131 17.38 7.06 4.44
N PRO A 132 17.07 8.31 4.08
CA PRO A 132 15.86 8.99 4.57
C PRO A 132 14.57 8.33 4.08
N VAL A 133 14.50 7.89 2.82
CA VAL A 133 13.31 7.20 2.29
C VAL A 133 13.17 5.82 2.94
N TRP A 134 14.26 5.06 3.06
CA TRP A 134 14.24 3.74 3.70
C TRP A 134 13.80 3.80 5.16
N LEU A 135 14.37 4.72 5.95
CA LEU A 135 13.97 4.91 7.34
C LEU A 135 12.54 5.45 7.46
N GLY A 136 12.17 6.41 6.61
CA GLY A 136 10.83 7.01 6.64
C GLY A 136 9.75 5.98 6.36
N THR A 137 9.92 5.21 5.29
CA THR A 137 8.98 4.15 4.93
C THR A 137 8.95 3.01 5.96
N THR A 138 10.11 2.60 6.50
CA THR A 138 10.17 1.56 7.56
C THR A 138 9.44 2.02 8.82
N VAL A 139 9.71 3.24 9.30
CA VAL A 139 9.05 3.78 10.50
C VAL A 139 7.55 3.95 10.26
N GLY A 140 7.17 4.44 9.07
CA GLY A 140 5.76 4.57 8.70
C GLY A 140 5.03 3.23 8.75
N MET A 141 5.64 2.18 8.22
CA MET A 141 5.08 0.83 8.23
C MET A 141 4.89 0.29 9.64
N MET A 142 5.89 0.49 10.52
CA MET A 142 5.82 0.07 11.91
C MET A 142 4.74 0.82 12.69
N ILE A 143 4.55 2.11 12.41
CA ILE A 143 3.48 2.91 13.02
C ILE A 143 2.11 2.37 12.58
N ALA A 144 1.90 2.17 11.28
CA ALA A 144 0.64 1.66 10.76
C ALA A 144 0.32 0.28 11.32
N ASN A 145 1.28 -0.65 11.34
CA ASN A 145 1.10 -1.99 11.88
C ASN A 145 0.88 -1.99 13.40
N ALA A 146 1.58 -1.13 14.15
CA ALA A 146 1.33 -0.97 15.59
C ALA A 146 -0.10 -0.49 15.86
N ILE A 147 -0.57 0.53 15.14
CA ILE A 147 -1.95 1.02 15.23
C ILE A 147 -2.92 -0.12 14.90
N GLY A 148 -2.70 -0.84 13.81
CA GLY A 148 -3.54 -1.96 13.37
C GLY A 148 -3.65 -3.05 14.43
N ILE A 149 -2.52 -3.49 14.98
CA ILE A 149 -2.48 -4.51 16.03
C ILE A 149 -3.16 -4.03 17.31
N ILE A 150 -2.90 -2.80 17.77
CA ILE A 150 -3.55 -2.24 18.97
C ILE A 150 -5.06 -2.18 18.77
N VAL A 151 -5.52 -1.62 17.65
CA VAL A 151 -6.95 -1.54 17.33
C VAL A 151 -7.54 -2.95 17.18
N GLY A 152 -6.83 -3.89 16.57
CA GLY A 152 -7.28 -5.27 16.43
C GLY A 152 -7.46 -6.00 17.75
N ILE A 153 -6.55 -5.79 18.70
CA ILE A 153 -6.61 -6.36 20.04
C ILE A 153 -7.72 -5.67 20.87
N VAL A 154 -7.87 -4.35 20.78
CA VAL A 154 -8.78 -3.56 21.64
C VAL A 154 -10.22 -3.53 21.12
N MET A 155 -10.44 -3.35 19.81
CA MET A 155 -11.77 -3.06 19.25
C MET A 155 -12.59 -4.31 18.91
N GLY A 156 -12.02 -5.52 18.90
CA GLY A 156 -12.76 -6.76 18.62
C GLY A 156 -13.71 -6.64 17.42
N ARG A 157 -13.14 -6.40 16.21
CA ARG A 157 -13.87 -6.32 14.93
C ARG A 157 -14.98 -5.26 14.84
N LYS A 158 -14.71 -3.99 15.21
CA LYS A 158 -15.63 -2.84 14.94
C LYS A 158 -15.07 -1.76 14.00
N ILE A 159 -14.01 -2.04 13.25
CA ILE A 159 -13.52 -1.08 12.24
C ILE A 159 -14.44 -1.18 11.01
N PRO A 160 -15.02 -0.06 10.52
CA PRO A 160 -15.77 -0.07 9.27
C PRO A 160 -14.78 -0.26 8.11
N GLU A 161 -14.45 -1.51 7.81
CA GLU A 161 -13.50 -1.93 6.77
C GLU A 161 -13.77 -1.21 5.44
N ARG A 162 -15.05 -1.08 5.07
CA ARG A 162 -15.48 -0.32 3.89
C ARG A 162 -15.01 1.13 3.93
N ALA A 163 -15.17 1.84 5.05
CA ALA A 163 -14.79 3.25 5.13
C ALA A 163 -13.28 3.45 4.99
N VAL A 164 -12.48 2.58 5.63
CA VAL A 164 -11.01 2.65 5.56
C VAL A 164 -10.53 2.34 4.13
N LYS A 165 -11.08 1.29 3.53
CA LYS A 165 -10.81 0.88 2.14
C LYS A 165 -11.10 2.01 1.14
N TRP A 166 -12.24 2.67 1.26
CA TRP A 166 -12.62 3.80 0.40
C TRP A 166 -11.73 5.03 0.61
N PHE A 167 -11.32 5.30 1.85
CA PHE A 167 -10.38 6.38 2.14
C PHE A 167 -9.01 6.12 1.51
N ALA A 168 -8.44 4.92 1.70
CA ALA A 168 -7.16 4.54 1.10
C ALA A 168 -7.21 4.61 -0.43
N ALA A 169 -8.27 4.06 -1.04
CA ALA A 169 -8.48 4.12 -2.48
C ALA A 169 -8.48 5.56 -3.01
N LEU A 170 -9.18 6.48 -2.32
CA LEU A 170 -9.24 7.89 -2.71
C LEU A 170 -7.86 8.55 -2.63
N VAL A 171 -7.09 8.28 -1.57
CA VAL A 171 -5.72 8.79 -1.41
C VAL A 171 -4.82 8.30 -2.57
N PHE A 172 -4.89 7.02 -2.91
CA PHE A 172 -4.14 6.44 -4.02
C PHE A 172 -4.51 7.05 -5.38
N ILE A 173 -5.80 7.14 -5.70
CA ILE A 173 -6.27 7.76 -6.95
C ILE A 173 -5.87 9.24 -7.00
N PHE A 174 -5.98 9.97 -5.89
CA PHE A 174 -5.60 11.38 -5.80
C PHE A 174 -4.11 11.57 -6.10
N PHE A 175 -3.21 10.85 -5.41
CA PHE A 175 -1.78 10.95 -5.66
C PHE A 175 -1.39 10.46 -7.06
N GLY A 176 -2.10 9.45 -7.58
CA GLY A 176 -1.93 8.99 -8.96
C GLY A 176 -2.30 10.07 -9.99
N LEU A 177 -3.44 10.74 -9.83
CA LEU A 177 -3.86 11.85 -10.69
C LEU A 177 -2.89 13.03 -10.63
N VAL A 178 -2.50 13.44 -9.42
CA VAL A 178 -1.54 14.53 -9.20
C VAL A 178 -0.18 14.18 -9.82
N GLY A 179 0.28 12.94 -9.64
CA GLY A 179 1.52 12.46 -10.25
C GLY A 179 1.46 12.45 -11.78
N LEU A 180 0.34 12.01 -12.36
CA LEU A 180 0.15 11.99 -13.81
C LEU A 180 0.15 13.41 -14.40
N TYR A 181 -0.52 14.35 -13.72
CA TYR A 181 -0.53 15.76 -14.11
C TYR A 181 0.86 16.39 -14.09
N GLN A 182 1.69 16.03 -13.12
CA GLN A 182 3.07 16.54 -13.02
C GLN A 182 4.03 15.89 -14.03
N ALA A 183 3.81 14.61 -14.35
CA ALA A 183 4.74 13.83 -15.18
C ALA A 183 4.42 13.89 -16.69
N LEU A 184 3.17 14.15 -17.07
CA LEU A 184 2.78 14.21 -18.48
C LEU A 184 3.23 15.51 -19.17
N PRO A 185 3.63 15.43 -20.45
CA PRO A 185 3.89 16.60 -21.28
C PRO A 185 2.69 17.56 -21.35
N ARG A 186 2.94 18.87 -21.32
CA ARG A 186 1.90 19.92 -21.36
C ARG A 186 0.94 19.83 -22.55
N HIS A 187 1.39 19.30 -23.69
CA HIS A 187 0.53 19.12 -24.87
C HIS A 187 -0.56 18.05 -24.67
N LEU A 188 -0.33 17.08 -23.78
CA LEU A 188 -1.33 16.08 -23.41
C LEU A 188 -2.28 16.58 -22.32
N LEU A 189 -1.91 17.64 -21.58
CA LEU A 189 -2.71 18.24 -20.50
C LEU A 189 -3.76 19.25 -21.03
N SER A 190 -4.33 19.00 -22.20
CA SER A 190 -5.45 19.80 -22.68
C SER A 190 -6.67 19.61 -21.75
N PRO A 191 -7.50 20.65 -21.52
CA PRO A 191 -8.66 20.54 -20.64
C PRO A 191 -9.61 19.39 -21.02
N SER A 192 -9.77 19.12 -22.31
CA SER A 192 -10.57 18.01 -22.83
C SER A 192 -10.00 16.65 -22.44
N VAL A 193 -8.69 16.45 -22.53
CA VAL A 193 -8.03 15.20 -22.09
C VAL A 193 -8.16 15.02 -20.59
N ILE A 194 -7.95 16.08 -19.79
CA ILE A 194 -8.09 16.01 -18.33
C ILE A 194 -9.52 15.59 -17.94
N ILE A 195 -10.54 16.25 -18.51
CA ILE A 195 -11.95 15.91 -18.26
C ILE A 195 -12.24 14.45 -18.66
N THR A 196 -11.70 14.01 -19.80
CA THR A 196 -11.89 12.64 -20.29
C THR A 196 -11.25 11.61 -19.33
N VAL A 197 -10.01 11.84 -18.88
CA VAL A 197 -9.32 10.93 -17.94
C VAL A 197 -10.06 10.88 -16.59
N VAL A 198 -10.48 12.02 -16.06
CA VAL A 198 -11.25 12.08 -14.81
C VAL A 198 -12.59 11.36 -14.97
N ALA A 199 -13.30 11.55 -16.08
CA ALA A 199 -14.56 10.86 -16.35
C ALA A 199 -14.34 9.34 -16.44
N ILE A 200 -13.29 8.87 -17.12
CA ILE A 200 -12.94 7.45 -17.20
C ILE A 200 -12.69 6.89 -15.80
N ILE A 201 -11.91 7.58 -14.96
CA ILE A 201 -11.62 7.12 -13.59
C ILE A 201 -12.89 7.07 -12.75
N LEU A 202 -13.77 8.06 -12.83
CA LEU A 202 -15.06 8.05 -12.12
C LEU A 202 -15.95 6.88 -12.57
N VAL A 203 -15.98 6.57 -13.87
CA VAL A 203 -16.68 5.41 -14.41
C VAL A 203 -16.06 4.12 -13.89
N LEU A 204 -14.73 3.99 -13.89
CA LEU A 204 -14.05 2.82 -13.34
C LEU A 204 -14.32 2.64 -11.86
N VAL A 205 -14.25 3.71 -11.06
CA VAL A 205 -14.62 3.70 -9.64
C VAL A 205 -16.06 3.22 -9.46
N TYR A 206 -17.01 3.75 -10.25
CA TYR A 206 -18.41 3.32 -10.19
C TYR A 206 -18.58 1.84 -10.55
N VAL A 207 -17.92 1.38 -11.62
CA VAL A 207 -18.00 -0.03 -12.07
C VAL A 207 -17.42 -0.97 -11.02
N VAL A 208 -16.24 -0.67 -10.49
CA VAL A 208 -15.58 -1.50 -9.46
C VAL A 208 -16.39 -1.50 -8.16
N ALA A 209 -16.91 -0.35 -7.73
CA ALA A 209 -17.78 -0.26 -6.56
C ALA A 209 -19.09 -1.04 -6.70
N LYS A 210 -19.68 -1.03 -7.91
CA LYS A 210 -20.86 -1.83 -8.22
C LYS A 210 -20.55 -3.32 -8.23
N TRP A 211 -19.37 -3.69 -8.74
CA TRP A 211 -18.92 -5.08 -8.76
C TRP A 211 -18.71 -5.63 -7.33
N GLU A 212 -18.10 -4.85 -6.44
CA GLU A 212 -17.97 -5.18 -5.01
C GLU A 212 -19.34 -5.43 -4.36
N ASN A 213 -20.32 -4.57 -4.60
CA ASN A 213 -21.67 -4.74 -4.06
C ASN A 213 -22.40 -5.96 -4.64
N ASN A 214 -22.17 -6.29 -5.92
CA ASN A 214 -22.84 -7.41 -6.61
C ASN A 214 -22.18 -8.78 -6.35
N GLY A 215 -20.89 -8.81 -5.97
CA GLY A 215 -20.14 -10.03 -5.66
C GLY A 215 -20.50 -10.66 -4.31
N LYS A 216 -21.20 -9.94 -3.43
CA LYS A 216 -21.77 -10.49 -2.20
C LYS A 216 -23.06 -11.24 -2.52
N MET A 217 -22.96 -12.51 -2.89
CA MET A 217 -24.12 -13.42 -2.91
C MET A 217 -24.75 -13.53 -1.50
N PRO A 218 -26.08 -13.69 -1.38
CA PRO A 218 -26.85 -13.47 -0.15
C PRO A 218 -26.77 -14.62 0.88
N HIS A 219 -25.57 -15.04 1.30
CA HIS A 219 -25.41 -16.13 2.27
C HIS A 219 -24.64 -15.76 3.56
N GLN A 220 -24.56 -14.48 3.91
CA GLN A 220 -23.96 -14.05 5.19
C GLN A 220 -24.85 -13.06 5.98
N GLN A 221 -26.17 -13.26 5.93
CA GLN A 221 -27.12 -12.61 6.82
C GLN A 221 -28.11 -13.65 7.39
N GLU A 222 -27.60 -14.59 8.18
CA GLU A 222 -28.39 -15.28 9.22
C GLU A 222 -27.51 -15.51 10.45
#